data_AF-A0A6B3D096-F1
#
_entry.id   AF-A0A6B3D096-F1
#
_cell.length_a   1.000
_cell.length_b   1.000
_cell.length_c   1.000
_cell.angle_alpha   90.00
_cell.angle_beta   90.00
_cell.angle_gamma   90.00
#
_symmetry.space_group_name_H-M   'P 1'
#
loop_
_entity.id
_entity.type
_entity.pdbx_description
1 polymer ?
#
loop_
_entity_poly.entity_id
_entity_poly.type
_entity_poly.pdbx_seq_one_letter_code
_entity_poly.pdbx_strand_id
1 'polypeptide(L)'
;MLAYLIRRLFAAAVMLVVIILVVFGIFFLVPKWAGVDIALNFVGKQADPAAVEGVREKLGLGDPVLVQAWEFFKGIFAGRTYAAGGDVTHCAAPCFGYSFKTEQSVWPVLTERFPVTLALA
;
A
#
# COMPACT_ATOMS: atom_id res chain seq x y z
N MET A 1 -29.30 -19.18 -9.67
CA MET A 1 -27.90 -18.92 -10.10
C MET A 1 -27.43 -17.51 -9.77
N LEU A 2 -28.13 -16.43 -10.15
CA LEU A 2 -27.71 -15.04 -9.87
C LEU A 2 -27.55 -14.72 -8.37
N ALA A 3 -28.53 -15.08 -7.53
CA ALA A 3 -28.45 -14.87 -6.08
C ALA A 3 -27.28 -15.62 -5.42
N TYR A 4 -26.95 -16.83 -5.93
CA TYR A 4 -25.79 -17.58 -5.50
C TYR A 4 -24.48 -16.89 -5.91
N LEU A 5 -24.39 -16.37 -7.14
CA LEU A 5 -23.23 -15.63 -7.63
C LEU A 5 -22.97 -14.37 -6.79
N ILE A 6 -24.02 -13.59 -6.50
CA ILE A 6 -23.92 -12.37 -5.68
C ILE A 6 -23.44 -12.72 -4.26
N ARG A 7 -24.05 -13.72 -3.61
CA ARG A 7 -23.63 -14.17 -2.28
C ARG A 7 -22.16 -14.63 -2.26
N ARG A 8 -21.72 -15.32 -3.32
CA ARG A 8 -20.35 -15.83 -3.43
C ARG A 8 -19.34 -14.71 -3.69
N LEU A 9 -19.64 -13.76 -4.58
CA LEU A 9 -18.79 -12.59 -4.84
C LEU A 9 -18.68 -11.70 -3.60
N PHE A 10 -19.78 -11.51 -2.87
CA PHE A 10 -19.76 -10.77 -1.61
C PHE A 10 -18.88 -11.46 -0.55
N ALA A 11 -19.02 -12.77 -0.37
CA ALA A 11 -18.17 -13.53 0.56
C ALA A 11 -16.68 -13.45 0.17
N ALA A 12 -16.36 -13.54 -1.13
CA ALA A 12 -15.01 -13.39 -1.63
C ALA A 12 -14.44 -11.99 -1.39
N ALA A 13 -15.24 -10.93 -1.62
CA ALA A 13 -14.83 -9.55 -1.35
C ALA A 13 -14.56 -9.32 0.14
N VAL A 14 -15.44 -9.83 1.02
CA VAL A 14 -15.22 -9.76 2.48
C VAL A 14 -13.96 -10.49 2.89
N MET A 15 -13.73 -11.70 2.36
CA MET A 15 -12.50 -12.45 2.63
C MET A 15 -11.25 -11.69 2.18
N LEU A 16 -11.29 -11.06 1.00
CA LEU A 16 -10.18 -10.24 0.49
C LEU A 16 -9.88 -9.07 1.43
N VAL A 17 -10.92 -8.35 1.87
CA VAL A 17 -10.78 -7.26 2.85
C VAL A 17 -10.16 -7.76 4.15
N VAL A 18 -10.62 -8.89 4.69
CA VAL A 18 -10.06 -9.49 5.91
C VAL A 18 -8.57 -9.83 5.73
N ILE A 19 -8.20 -10.44 4.60
CA ILE A 19 -6.80 -10.77 4.30
C ILE A 19 -5.94 -9.50 4.27
N ILE A 20 -6.40 -8.44 3.60
CA ILE A 20 -5.69 -7.16 3.57
C ILE A 20 -5.48 -6.62 4.99
N LEU A 21 -6.54 -6.58 5.82
CA LEU A 21 -6.43 -6.09 7.19
C LEU A 21 -5.46 -6.92 8.04
N VAL A 22 -5.47 -8.25 7.87
CA VAL A 22 -4.52 -9.15 8.55
C VAL A 22 -3.09 -8.87 8.10
N VAL A 23 -2.85 -8.71 6.80
CA VAL A 23 -1.52 -8.35 6.26
C VAL A 23 -1.06 -7.00 6.81
N PHE A 24 -1.93 -5.98 6.81
CA PHE A 24 -1.61 -4.69 7.43
C PHE A 24 -1.29 -4.83 8.93
N GLY A 25 -2.05 -5.64 9.65
CA GLY A 25 -1.76 -5.97 11.04
C GLY A 25 -0.37 -6.58 11.22
N ILE A 26 -0.03 -7.61 10.44
CA ILE A 26 1.25 -8.31 10.56
C ILE A 26 2.42 -7.41 10.18
N PHE A 27 2.31 -6.63 9.10
CA PHE A 27 3.45 -5.85 8.58
C PHE A 27 3.57 -4.44 9.17
N PHE A 28 2.51 -3.86 9.71
CA PHE A 28 2.55 -2.50 10.28
C PHE A 28 2.29 -2.47 11.79
N LEU A 29 1.38 -3.29 12.31
CA LEU A 29 1.09 -3.33 13.75
C LEU A 29 2.18 -4.07 14.52
N VAL A 30 2.60 -5.25 14.07
CA VAL A 30 3.61 -6.07 14.79
C VAL A 30 4.95 -5.34 14.91
N PRO A 31 5.53 -4.73 13.86
CA PRO A 31 6.79 -4.00 14.01
C PRO A 31 6.66 -2.77 14.90
N LYS A 32 5.51 -2.06 14.85
CA LYS A 32 5.21 -0.93 15.73
C LYS A 32 5.16 -1.37 17.21
N TRP A 33 4.60 -2.55 17.49
CA TRP A 33 4.62 -3.15 18.84
C TRP A 33 6.01 -3.64 19.26
N ALA A 34 6.82 -4.13 18.33
CA ALA A 34 8.20 -4.54 18.57
C ALA A 34 9.20 -3.37 18.67
N GLY A 35 8.76 -2.12 18.51
CA GLY A 35 9.61 -0.94 18.54
C GLY A 35 10.51 -0.76 17.31
N VAL A 36 10.21 -1.44 16.21
CA VAL A 36 10.98 -1.38 14.96
C VAL A 36 10.42 -0.28 14.07
N ASP A 37 11.28 0.64 13.62
CA ASP A 37 10.88 1.70 12.70
C ASP A 37 10.76 1.18 11.26
N ILE A 38 9.54 1.16 10.72
CA ILE A 38 9.25 0.68 9.37
C ILE A 38 9.73 1.68 8.31
N ALA A 39 9.86 2.96 8.65
CA ALA A 39 10.34 3.97 7.71
C ALA A 39 11.75 3.62 7.17
N LEU A 40 12.58 2.97 7.99
CA LEU A 40 13.91 2.49 7.61
C LEU A 40 13.90 1.47 6.46
N ASN A 41 12.80 0.73 6.25
CA ASN A 41 12.69 -0.20 5.13
C ASN A 41 12.46 0.50 3.78
N PHE A 42 11.95 1.73 3.83
CA PHE A 42 11.64 2.55 2.67
C PHE A 42 12.80 3.48 2.29
N VAL A 43 13.70 3.80 3.23
CA VAL A 43 14.91 4.58 2.95
C VAL A 43 16.08 3.66 2.57
N GLY A 44 17.04 4.18 1.80
CA GLY A 44 18.26 3.46 1.42
C GLY A 44 19.20 3.21 2.60
N LYS A 45 20.28 2.44 2.37
CA LYS A 45 21.26 2.03 3.40
C LYS A 45 22.00 3.20 4.09
N GLN A 46 21.98 4.40 3.51
CA GLN A 46 22.52 5.63 4.07
C GLN A 46 21.42 6.68 4.17
N ALA A 47 20.51 6.47 5.11
CA ALA A 47 19.40 7.37 5.39
C ALA A 47 19.82 8.40 6.44
N ASP A 48 19.75 9.69 6.10
CA ASP A 48 19.80 10.76 7.10
C ASP A 48 18.52 10.73 7.96
N PRO A 49 18.58 10.95 9.30
CA PRO A 49 17.41 11.02 10.15
C PRO A 49 16.28 11.92 9.63
N ALA A 50 16.60 13.04 8.97
CA ALA A 50 15.59 13.93 8.39
C ALA A 50 14.84 13.27 7.22
N ALA A 51 15.51 12.43 6.43
CA ALA A 51 14.88 11.67 5.34
C ALA A 51 13.95 10.58 5.89
N VAL A 52 14.30 9.95 7.01
CA VAL A 52 13.44 8.95 7.68
C VAL A 52 12.15 9.59 8.16
N GLU A 53 12.22 10.76 8.80
CA GLU A 53 11.04 11.47 9.28
C GLU A 53 10.17 11.98 8.12
N GLY A 54 10.80 12.51 7.06
CA GLY A 54 10.08 12.90 5.85
C GLY A 54 9.31 11.74 5.21
N VAL A 55 9.89 10.54 5.17
CA VAL A 55 9.20 9.32 4.71
C VAL A 55 8.11 8.88 5.66
N ARG A 56 8.34 8.98 6.98
CA ARG A 56 7.33 8.65 8.01
C ARG A 56 6.06 9.49 7.82
N GLU A 57 6.23 10.79 7.62
CA GLU A 57 5.15 11.74 7.37
C GLU A 57 4.50 11.47 6.00
N LYS A 58 5.29 11.34 4.93
CA LYS A 58 4.79 11.10 3.57
C LYS A 58 3.92 9.85 3.45
N LEU A 59 4.24 8.82 4.23
CA LEU A 59 3.54 7.53 4.23
C LEU A 59 2.40 7.45 5.25
N GLY A 60 2.31 8.40 6.20
CA GLY A 60 1.38 8.32 7.33
C GLY A 60 1.70 7.15 8.27
N LEU A 61 2.98 6.77 8.42
CA LEU A 61 3.37 5.64 9.29
C LEU A 61 3.13 5.95 10.79
N GLY A 62 2.99 7.23 11.14
CA GLY A 62 2.57 7.67 12.47
C GLY A 62 1.10 7.31 12.79
N ASP A 63 0.25 7.27 11.78
CA ASP A 63 -1.20 7.11 11.95
C ASP A 63 -1.57 5.70 12.46
N PRO A 64 -2.77 5.54 13.04
CA PRO A 64 -3.31 4.22 13.36
C PRO A 64 -3.34 3.32 12.12
N VAL A 65 -3.01 2.03 12.27
CA VAL A 65 -2.97 1.06 11.16
C VAL A 65 -4.32 0.98 10.43
N LEU A 66 -5.43 1.19 11.15
CA LEU A 66 -6.77 1.29 10.57
C LEU A 66 -6.91 2.44 9.57
N VAL A 67 -6.32 3.61 9.87
CA VAL A 67 -6.30 4.76 8.96
C VAL A 67 -5.45 4.45 7.74
N GLN A 68 -4.27 3.85 7.94
CA GLN A 68 -3.38 3.45 6.82
C GLN A 68 -4.06 2.44 5.88
N ALA A 69 -4.77 1.46 6.43
CA ALA A 69 -5.54 0.48 5.65
C ALA A 69 -6.73 1.15 4.92
N TRP A 70 -7.44 2.07 5.58
CA TRP A 70 -8.52 2.84 4.96
C TRP A 70 -8.03 3.68 3.78
N GLU A 71 -6.91 4.39 3.94
CA GLU A 71 -6.27 5.16 2.87
C GLU A 71 -5.82 4.27 1.71
N PHE A 72 -5.37 3.05 1.98
CA PHE A 72 -5.08 2.06 0.94
C PHE A 72 -6.34 1.65 0.16
N PHE A 73 -7.43 1.29 0.86
CA PHE A 73 -8.69 0.94 0.20
C PHE A 73 -9.25 2.08 -0.65
N LYS A 74 -9.26 3.30 -0.10
CA LYS A 74 -9.67 4.50 -0.83
C LYS A 74 -8.77 4.74 -2.05
N GLY A 75 -7.47 4.53 -1.91
CA GLY A 75 -6.49 4.66 -2.98
C GLY A 75 -6.77 3.77 -4.20
N ILE A 76 -7.27 2.56 -3.97
CA ILE A 76 -7.63 1.63 -5.06
C ILE A 76 -8.73 2.23 -5.96
N PHE A 77 -9.68 2.98 -5.40
CA PHE A 77 -10.83 3.49 -6.16
C PHE A 77 -10.69 4.95 -6.58
N ALA A 78 -10.13 5.80 -5.72
CA ALA A 78 -10.05 7.25 -5.91
C ALA A 78 -8.63 7.76 -6.19
N GLY A 79 -7.63 6.89 -6.14
CA GLY A 79 -6.22 7.29 -6.18
C GLY A 79 -5.76 7.84 -4.83
N ARG A 80 -4.46 8.10 -4.72
CA ARG A 80 -3.84 8.58 -3.47
C ARG A 80 -2.77 9.61 -3.77
N THR A 81 -2.66 10.60 -2.91
CA THR A 81 -1.63 11.65 -2.98
C THR A 81 -0.71 11.51 -1.79
N TYR A 82 0.58 11.33 -2.04
CA TYR A 82 1.61 11.27 -1.01
C TYR A 82 2.34 12.61 -1.00
N ALA A 83 2.12 13.41 0.04
CA ALA A 83 2.72 14.74 0.16
C ALA A 83 3.54 14.83 1.45
N ALA A 84 4.80 15.27 1.36
CA ALA A 84 5.61 15.65 2.51
C ALA A 84 6.73 16.60 2.09
N GLY A 85 7.07 17.58 2.92
CA GLY A 85 8.24 18.43 2.73
C GLY A 85 8.32 19.19 1.39
N GLY A 86 7.19 19.44 0.72
CA GLY A 86 7.12 20.10 -0.58
C GLY A 86 7.15 19.17 -1.80
N ASP A 87 7.39 17.87 -1.61
CA ASP A 87 7.28 16.85 -2.65
C ASP A 87 5.88 16.22 -2.63
N VAL A 88 5.17 16.32 -3.76
CA VAL A 88 3.81 15.82 -3.93
C VAL A 88 3.81 14.77 -5.03
N THR A 89 3.58 13.52 -4.64
CA THR A 89 3.49 12.38 -5.56
C THR A 89 2.04 11.95 -5.71
N HIS A 90 1.51 12.05 -6.93
CA HIS A 90 0.15 11.62 -7.26
C HIS A 90 0.15 10.19 -7.80
N CYS A 91 -0.63 9.31 -7.16
CA CYS A 91 -0.92 7.96 -7.62
C CYS A 91 -2.36 7.90 -8.15
N ALA A 92 -2.52 7.78 -9.46
CA ALA A 92 -3.83 7.69 -10.09
C ALA A 92 -4.56 6.38 -9.72
N ALA A 93 -5.90 6.41 -9.74
CA ALA A 93 -6.71 5.21 -9.58
C ALA A 93 -6.54 4.28 -10.81
N PRO A 94 -6.42 2.95 -10.64
CA PRO A 94 -6.39 2.23 -9.37
C PRO A 94 -5.00 2.25 -8.70
N CYS A 95 -4.90 2.86 -7.50
CA CYS A 95 -3.63 2.94 -6.80
C CYS A 95 -3.43 1.73 -5.88
N PHE A 96 -2.67 0.74 -6.34
CA PHE A 96 -2.23 -0.41 -5.54
C PHE A 96 -1.01 -0.11 -4.66
N GLY A 97 -0.53 1.12 -4.67
CA GLY A 97 0.62 1.59 -3.91
C GLY A 97 1.66 2.30 -4.77
N TYR A 98 2.64 2.87 -4.09
CA TYR A 98 3.79 3.55 -4.68
C TYR A 98 5.08 2.97 -4.11
N SER A 99 6.04 2.69 -4.98
CA SER A 99 7.38 2.25 -4.59
C SER A 99 8.26 3.46 -4.36
N PHE A 100 8.67 3.65 -3.11
CA PHE A 100 9.59 4.73 -2.72
C PHE A 100 11.06 4.41 -3.04
N LYS A 101 11.36 3.16 -3.40
CA LYS A 101 12.71 2.76 -3.85
C LYS A 101 12.96 3.03 -5.33
N THR A 102 11.91 2.90 -6.14
CA THR A 102 11.99 3.05 -7.59
C THR A 102 11.21 4.25 -8.10
N GLU A 103 10.60 5.02 -7.19
CA GLU A 103 9.81 6.23 -7.48
C GLU A 103 8.73 6.01 -8.54
N GLN A 104 8.05 4.86 -8.46
CA GLN A 104 7.05 4.46 -9.45
C GLN A 104 5.79 3.93 -8.79
N SER A 105 4.64 4.24 -9.39
CA SER A 105 3.38 3.62 -9.01
C SER A 105 3.37 2.14 -9.39
N VAL A 106 2.72 1.30 -8.57
CA VAL A 106 2.76 -0.16 -8.74
C VAL A 106 1.89 -0.63 -9.91
N TRP A 107 0.80 0.07 -10.19
CA TRP A 107 -0.16 -0.34 -11.23
C TRP A 107 0.44 -0.43 -12.64
N PRO A 108 1.14 0.59 -13.16
CA PRO A 108 1.80 0.50 -14.47
C PRO A 108 2.78 -0.68 -14.55
N VAL A 109 3.58 -0.89 -13.50
CA VAL A 109 4.57 -1.98 -13.44
C VAL A 109 3.88 -3.35 -13.50
N LEU A 110 2.75 -3.51 -12.80
CA LEU A 110 1.95 -4.74 -12.87
C LEU A 110 1.41 -4.96 -14.28
N THR A 111 0.85 -3.92 -14.92
CA THR A 111 0.27 -4.05 -16.27
C THR A 111 1.32 -4.31 -17.35
N GLU A 112 2.50 -3.73 -17.21
CA GLU A 112 3.62 -3.92 -18.14
C GLU A 112 4.16 -5.36 -18.07
N ARG A 113 4.25 -5.92 -16.86
CA ARG A 113 4.80 -7.27 -16.65
C ARG A 113 3.78 -8.38 -16.80
N PHE A 114 2.48 -8.08 -16.69
CA PHE A 114 1.39 -9.04 -16.80
C PHE A 114 1.46 -9.96 -18.03
N PRO A 115 1.63 -9.48 -19.28
CA PRO A 115 1.67 -10.36 -20.45
C PRO A 115 2.87 -11.31 -20.44
N VAL A 116 3.99 -10.88 -19.86
CA VAL A 116 5.19 -11.72 -19.73
C VAL A 116 4.94 -12.83 -18.72
N THR A 117 4.31 -12.53 -17.58
CA THR A 117 3.92 -13.55 -16.60
C THR A 117 2.91 -14.54 -17.18
N LEU A 118 1.95 -14.07 -17.99
CA LEU A 118 0.99 -14.94 -18.67
C LEU A 118 1.64 -15.86 -19.70
N ALA A 119 2.67 -15.38 -20.41
CA ALA A 119 3.39 -16.18 -21.40
C ALA A 119 4.29 -17.26 -20.77
N LEU A 120 4.68 -17.09 -19.49
CA LEU A 120 5.55 -18.01 -18.76
C LEU A 120 4.78 -19.03 -17.89
N ALA A 121 3.50 -18.81 -17.62
CA ALA A 121 2.63 -19.66 -16.80
C ALA A 121 1.95 -20.75 -17.65
#